data_AF-A0A1L8CZI5-F1
#
_entry.id   AF-A0A1L8CZI5-F1
#
_cell.length_a   1.000
_cell.length_b   1.000
_cell.length_c   1.000
_cell.angle_alpha   90.00
_cell.angle_beta   90.00
_cell.angle_gamma   90.00
#
_symmetry.space_group_name_H-M   'P 1'
#
loop_
_entity.id
_entity.type
_entity.pdbx_description
1 polymer ?
#
loop_
_entity_poly.entity_id
_entity_poly.type
_entity_poly.pdbx_seq_one_letter_code
_entity_poly.pdbx_strand_id
1 'polypeptide(L)'
;MQNYEKNKSEILEEYRQLRAELHNNQIMRVQLLTYTVGAVMGIVSFVLDKILTKNDIEIGEKMEYLLLSSMIIYLIIIASLLMMRTFQQSVERIGMYIREYIEKELPGLKWETTWFNMKKDMERNMLLKKIINFKSIGSRGWGPIYFILSIMPVLTISFIIFKEKLLGHMFNSFYHIGLLILNSILFFISIFLTFDLEIHITKDWEWSSIKIIQESDASK
;
A
#
# COMPACT_ATOMS: atom_id res chain seq x y z
N MET A 1 -28.42 30.14 -24.51
CA MET A 1 -28.88 29.46 -23.28
C MET A 1 -28.83 27.93 -23.40
N GLN A 2 -29.42 27.31 -24.43
CA GLN A 2 -29.39 25.84 -24.59
C GLN A 2 -27.99 25.21 -24.63
N ASN A 3 -27.00 25.83 -25.29
CA ASN A 3 -25.62 25.32 -25.30
C ASN A 3 -24.92 25.37 -23.93
N TYR A 4 -25.30 26.31 -23.07
CA TYR A 4 -24.74 26.42 -21.72
C TYR A 4 -25.33 25.37 -20.78
N GLU A 5 -26.64 25.12 -20.88
CA GLU A 5 -27.32 24.08 -20.09
C GLU A 5 -26.88 22.66 -20.49
N LYS A 6 -26.70 22.43 -21.79
CA LYS A 6 -26.15 21.17 -22.31
C LYS A 6 -24.73 20.91 -21.79
N ASN A 7 -23.84 21.90 -21.89
CA ASN A 7 -22.46 21.80 -21.38
C ASN A 7 -22.43 21.56 -19.86
N LYS A 8 -23.28 22.25 -19.09
CA LYS A 8 -23.41 22.04 -17.65
C LYS A 8 -23.87 20.61 -17.30
N SER A 9 -24.80 20.05 -18.07
CA SER A 9 -25.28 18.68 -17.83
C SER A 9 -24.22 17.62 -18.13
N GLU A 10 -23.39 17.84 -19.15
CA GLU A 10 -22.27 16.97 -19.51
C GLU A 10 -21.19 16.96 -18.42
N ILE A 11 -20.76 18.14 -17.95
CA ILE A 11 -19.77 18.28 -16.85
C ILE A 11 -20.29 17.66 -15.54
N LEU A 12 -21.60 17.78 -15.24
CA LEU A 12 -22.19 17.18 -14.05
C LEU A 12 -22.23 15.65 -14.10
N GLU A 13 -22.43 15.08 -15.28
CA GLU A 13 -22.43 13.63 -15.45
C GLU A 13 -21.00 13.06 -15.35
N GLU A 14 -20.03 13.72 -15.98
CA GLU A 14 -18.61 13.41 -15.83
C GLU A 14 -18.17 13.48 -14.35
N TYR A 15 -18.58 14.53 -13.62
CA TYR A 15 -18.32 14.64 -12.18
C TYR A 15 -18.85 13.45 -11.38
N ARG A 16 -20.07 12.98 -11.67
CA ARG A 16 -20.68 11.84 -10.98
C ARG A 16 -19.91 10.56 -11.25
N GLN A 17 -19.51 10.32 -12.50
CA GLN A 17 -18.74 9.15 -12.90
C GLN A 17 -17.37 9.15 -12.21
N LEU A 18 -16.64 10.26 -12.27
CA LEU A 18 -15.33 10.41 -11.62
C LEU A 18 -15.42 10.25 -10.10
N ARG A 19 -16.49 10.76 -9.47
CA ARG A 19 -16.71 10.58 -8.03
C ARG A 19 -17.01 9.14 -7.66
N ALA A 20 -17.78 8.43 -8.47
CA ALA A 20 -18.03 7.00 -8.28
C ALA A 20 -16.74 6.19 -8.44
N GLU A 21 -15.90 6.52 -9.41
CA GLU A 21 -14.60 5.89 -9.62
C GLU A 21 -13.64 6.16 -8.44
N LEU A 22 -13.56 7.41 -7.97
CA LEU A 22 -12.79 7.79 -6.79
C LEU A 22 -13.22 6.98 -5.57
N HIS A 23 -14.52 6.86 -5.34
CA HIS A 23 -15.07 6.08 -4.22
C HIS A 23 -14.76 4.59 -4.37
N ASN A 24 -14.91 4.02 -5.58
CA ASN A 24 -14.57 2.63 -5.86
C ASN A 24 -13.09 2.34 -5.60
N ASN A 25 -12.19 3.21 -6.06
CA ASN A 25 -10.75 3.07 -5.83
C ASN A 25 -10.40 3.15 -4.33
N GLN A 26 -11.10 3.98 -3.55
CA GLN A 26 -10.95 4.00 -2.08
C GLN A 26 -11.40 2.69 -1.44
N ILE A 27 -12.53 2.12 -1.88
CA ILE A 27 -13.03 0.81 -1.40
C ILE A 27 -12.03 -0.30 -1.74
N MET A 28 -11.53 -0.33 -2.98
CA MET A 28 -10.57 -1.34 -3.45
C MET A 28 -9.29 -1.34 -2.62
N ARG A 29 -8.81 -0.18 -2.17
CA ARG A 29 -7.66 -0.08 -1.24
C ARG A 29 -7.95 -0.78 0.09
N VAL A 30 -9.13 -0.56 0.68
CA VAL A 30 -9.52 -1.19 1.95
C VAL A 30 -9.67 -2.70 1.78
N GLN A 31 -10.29 -3.14 0.69
CA GLN A 31 -10.46 -4.56 0.38
C GLN A 31 -9.10 -5.25 0.18
N LEU A 32 -8.21 -4.64 -0.61
CA LEU A 32 -6.87 -5.15 -0.86
C LEU A 32 -6.08 -5.34 0.44
N LEU A 33 -6.11 -4.36 1.34
CA LEU A 33 -5.49 -4.49 2.65
C LEU A 33 -6.11 -5.65 3.45
N THR A 34 -7.43 -5.74 3.48
CA THR A 34 -8.16 -6.78 4.23
C THR A 34 -7.77 -8.16 3.75
N TYR A 35 -7.71 -8.37 2.43
CA TYR A 35 -7.28 -9.63 1.84
C TYR A 35 -5.81 -9.94 2.15
N THR A 36 -4.93 -8.94 2.08
CA THR A 36 -3.51 -9.13 2.39
C THR A 36 -3.30 -9.50 3.85
N VAL A 37 -3.95 -8.80 4.78
CA VAL A 37 -3.91 -9.16 6.21
C VAL A 37 -4.45 -10.57 6.42
N GLY A 38 -5.61 -10.91 5.83
CA GLY A 38 -6.19 -12.24 5.95
C GLY A 38 -5.28 -13.35 5.42
N ALA A 39 -4.69 -13.16 4.24
CA ALA A 39 -3.77 -14.12 3.63
C ALA A 39 -2.50 -14.31 4.48
N VAL A 40 -1.90 -13.22 4.94
CA VAL A 40 -0.70 -13.26 5.77
C VAL A 40 -0.97 -13.96 7.10
N MET A 41 -2.08 -13.63 7.77
CA MET A 41 -2.48 -14.30 9.02
C MET A 41 -2.76 -15.79 8.80
N GLY A 42 -3.44 -16.14 7.70
CA GLY A 42 -3.71 -17.54 7.35
C GLY A 42 -2.42 -18.36 7.16
N ILE A 43 -1.44 -17.80 6.44
CA ILE A 43 -0.14 -18.46 6.23
C ILE A 43 0.59 -18.61 7.57
N VAL A 44 0.66 -17.56 8.38
CA VAL A 44 1.33 -17.65 9.70
C VAL A 44 0.67 -18.67 10.60
N SER A 45 -0.66 -18.69 10.69
CA SER A 45 -1.38 -19.69 11.48
C SER A 45 -1.10 -21.11 11.00
N PHE A 46 -1.09 -21.34 9.69
CA PHE A 46 -0.76 -22.65 9.12
C PHE A 46 0.67 -23.09 9.46
N VAL A 47 1.64 -22.20 9.31
CA VAL A 47 3.06 -22.49 9.58
C VAL A 47 3.29 -22.76 11.06
N LEU A 48 2.71 -21.95 11.94
CA LEU A 48 2.82 -22.14 13.37
C LEU A 48 2.19 -23.48 13.80
N ASP A 49 1.03 -23.85 13.26
CA ASP A 49 0.43 -25.17 13.52
C ASP A 49 1.35 -26.32 13.07
N LYS A 50 1.91 -26.24 11.86
CA LYS A 50 2.82 -27.28 11.35
C LYS A 50 4.07 -27.42 12.23
N ILE A 51 4.67 -26.32 12.64
CA ILE A 51 5.96 -26.32 13.36
C ILE A 51 5.80 -26.62 14.84
N LEU A 52 4.75 -26.09 15.48
CA LEU A 52 4.55 -26.19 16.92
C LEU A 52 3.81 -27.47 17.33
N THR A 53 2.90 -27.96 16.49
CA THR A 53 2.04 -29.11 16.85
C THR A 53 2.67 -30.44 16.47
N LYS A 54 3.57 -30.47 15.47
CA LYS A 54 4.23 -31.70 15.01
C LYS A 54 5.69 -31.77 15.48
N ASN A 55 5.92 -32.56 16.53
CA ASN A 55 7.25 -32.77 17.10
C ASN A 55 8.18 -33.61 16.21
N ASP A 56 7.63 -34.37 15.27
CA ASP A 56 8.39 -35.32 14.45
C ASP A 56 9.05 -34.70 13.20
N ILE A 57 8.85 -33.39 12.97
CA ILE A 57 9.44 -32.70 11.82
C ILE A 57 10.92 -32.45 12.08
N GLU A 58 11.77 -32.86 11.15
CA GLU A 58 13.21 -32.60 11.21
C GLU A 58 13.50 -31.10 11.24
N ILE A 59 14.56 -30.71 11.94
CA ILE A 59 14.96 -29.31 12.11
C ILE A 59 15.16 -28.60 10.75
N GLY A 60 15.76 -29.28 9.76
CA GLY A 60 15.97 -28.73 8.43
C GLY A 60 14.64 -28.42 7.71
N GLU A 61 13.68 -29.34 7.82
CA GLU A 61 12.34 -29.19 7.23
C GLU A 61 11.56 -28.05 7.90
N LYS A 62 11.67 -27.88 9.23
CA LYS A 62 11.08 -26.72 9.94
C LYS A 62 11.62 -25.39 9.39
N MET A 63 12.92 -25.29 9.16
CA MET A 63 13.54 -24.10 8.60
C MET A 63 13.11 -23.84 7.15
N GLU A 64 12.94 -24.89 6.35
CA GLU A 64 12.44 -24.78 4.99
C GLU A 64 11.01 -24.23 4.97
N TYR A 65 10.09 -24.77 5.77
CA TYR A 65 8.73 -24.25 5.87
C TYR A 65 8.70 -22.77 6.26
N LEU A 66 9.56 -22.36 7.20
CA LEU A 66 9.65 -20.96 7.62
C LEU A 66 10.10 -20.03 6.51
N LEU A 67 11.18 -20.40 5.81
CA LEU A 67 11.76 -19.58 4.74
C LEU A 67 10.83 -19.52 3.54
N LEU A 68 10.22 -20.64 3.13
CA LEU A 68 9.26 -20.66 2.02
C LEU A 68 8.02 -19.84 2.34
N SER A 69 7.46 -19.99 3.54
CA SER A 69 6.24 -19.28 3.91
C SER A 69 6.45 -17.79 4.05
N SER A 70 7.60 -17.38 4.60
CA SER A 70 7.98 -15.96 4.64
C SER A 70 8.20 -15.38 3.25
N MET A 71 8.82 -16.13 2.32
CA MET A 71 8.91 -15.71 0.91
C MET A 71 7.52 -15.49 0.29
N ILE A 72 6.59 -16.43 0.50
CA ILE A 72 5.20 -16.29 0.00
C ILE A 72 4.55 -15.04 0.60
N ILE A 73 4.69 -14.82 1.91
CA ILE A 73 4.19 -13.62 2.58
C ILE A 73 4.76 -12.36 1.95
N TYR A 74 6.07 -12.28 1.71
CA TYR A 74 6.66 -11.10 1.09
C TYR A 74 6.17 -10.87 -0.33
N LEU A 75 6.01 -11.92 -1.14
CA LEU A 75 5.46 -11.77 -2.49
C LEU A 75 4.04 -11.21 -2.46
N ILE A 76 3.19 -11.67 -1.53
CA ILE A 76 1.84 -11.13 -1.33
C ILE A 76 1.90 -9.66 -0.91
N ILE A 77 2.76 -9.32 0.07
CA ILE A 77 2.93 -7.95 0.55
C ILE A 77 3.40 -7.03 -0.58
N ILE A 78 4.41 -7.44 -1.35
CA ILE A 78 4.97 -6.67 -2.47
C ILE A 78 3.90 -6.43 -3.53
N ALA A 79 3.18 -7.47 -3.96
CA ALA A 79 2.10 -7.32 -4.94
C ALA A 79 1.00 -6.37 -4.44
N SER A 80 0.63 -6.51 -3.18
CA SER A 80 -0.36 -5.66 -2.53
C SER A 80 0.11 -4.20 -2.41
N LEU A 81 1.38 -3.95 -2.11
CA LEU A 81 1.97 -2.60 -2.06
C LEU A 81 1.94 -1.94 -3.44
N LEU A 82 2.28 -2.68 -4.50
CA LEU A 82 2.23 -2.18 -5.88
C LEU A 82 0.80 -1.81 -6.28
N MET A 83 -0.18 -2.69 -6.05
CA MET A 83 -1.59 -2.40 -6.35
C MET A 83 -2.14 -1.25 -5.50
N MET A 84 -1.80 -1.20 -4.21
CA MET A 84 -2.19 -0.13 -3.30
C MET A 84 -1.69 1.23 -3.81
N ARG A 85 -0.45 1.27 -4.31
CA ARG A 85 0.12 2.46 -4.93
C ARG A 85 -0.64 2.87 -6.19
N THR A 86 -0.98 1.93 -7.08
CA THR A 86 -1.77 2.22 -8.28
C THR A 86 -3.12 2.84 -7.94
N PHE A 87 -3.85 2.28 -6.97
CA PHE A 87 -5.14 2.84 -6.55
C PHE A 87 -4.97 4.22 -5.89
N GLN A 88 -3.93 4.41 -5.09
CA GLN A 88 -3.63 5.71 -4.47
C GLN A 88 -3.35 6.79 -5.51
N GLN A 89 -2.53 6.46 -6.53
CA GLN A 89 -2.26 7.36 -7.65
C GLN A 89 -3.52 7.69 -8.45
N SER A 90 -4.41 6.72 -8.67
CA SER A 90 -5.68 6.96 -9.36
C SER A 90 -6.59 7.92 -8.57
N VAL A 91 -6.73 7.71 -7.26
CA VAL A 91 -7.49 8.61 -6.37
C VAL A 91 -6.93 10.03 -6.41
N GLU A 92 -5.60 10.19 -6.36
CA GLU A 92 -4.95 11.51 -6.43
C GLU A 92 -5.19 12.21 -7.77
N ARG A 93 -5.07 11.47 -8.88
CA ARG A 93 -5.30 11.98 -10.24
C ARG A 93 -6.73 12.46 -10.43
N ILE A 94 -7.70 11.61 -10.10
CA ILE A 94 -9.12 11.94 -10.25
C ILE A 94 -9.49 13.12 -9.35
N GLY A 95 -9.03 13.11 -8.09
CA GLY A 95 -9.28 14.20 -7.16
C GLY A 95 -8.67 15.53 -7.63
N MET A 96 -7.47 15.52 -8.21
CA MET A 96 -6.85 16.71 -8.80
C MET A 96 -7.66 17.23 -9.98
N TYR A 97 -8.03 16.36 -10.90
CA TYR A 97 -8.81 16.72 -12.08
C TYR A 97 -10.15 17.37 -11.70
N ILE A 98 -10.87 16.77 -10.75
CA ILE A 98 -12.13 17.32 -10.23
C ILE A 98 -11.91 18.74 -9.69
N ARG A 99 -10.87 18.97 -8.87
CA ARG A 99 -10.62 20.29 -8.25
C ARG A 99 -10.23 21.36 -9.26
N GLU A 100 -9.36 21.03 -10.21
CA GLU A 100 -8.76 22.00 -11.12
C GLU A 100 -9.68 22.36 -12.30
N TYR A 101 -10.45 21.40 -12.80
CA TYR A 101 -11.25 21.55 -14.01
C TYR A 101 -12.76 21.64 -13.71
N ILE A 102 -13.31 20.71 -12.92
CA ILE A 102 -14.76 20.65 -12.70
C ILE A 102 -15.24 21.66 -11.67
N GLU A 103 -14.65 21.67 -10.46
CA GLU A 103 -15.07 22.55 -9.37
C GLU A 103 -14.83 24.03 -9.67
N LYS A 104 -13.87 24.32 -10.57
CA LYS A 104 -13.58 25.67 -11.07
C LYS A 104 -14.68 26.17 -12.01
N GLU A 105 -15.23 25.31 -12.86
CA GLU A 105 -16.28 25.65 -13.84
C GLU A 105 -17.69 25.65 -13.25
N LEU A 106 -17.92 24.87 -12.18
CA LEU A 106 -19.22 24.75 -11.50
C LEU A 106 -19.19 25.30 -10.08
N PRO A 107 -19.33 26.64 -9.89
CA PRO A 107 -19.32 27.26 -8.57
C PRO A 107 -20.48 26.73 -7.72
N GLY A 108 -20.14 25.94 -6.70
CA GLY A 108 -21.10 25.26 -5.80
C GLY A 108 -20.70 23.81 -5.49
N LEU A 109 -19.96 23.17 -6.40
CA LEU A 109 -19.30 21.90 -6.15
C LEU A 109 -17.91 22.19 -5.61
N LYS A 110 -17.73 22.13 -4.29
CA LYS A 110 -16.42 22.33 -3.63
C LYS A 110 -16.05 21.18 -2.70
N TRP A 111 -16.77 20.06 -2.80
CA TRP A 111 -16.63 18.97 -1.85
C TRP A 111 -15.22 18.37 -1.87
N GLU A 112 -14.63 18.17 -3.05
CA GLU A 112 -13.29 17.60 -3.19
C GLU A 112 -12.22 18.59 -2.71
N THR A 113 -12.37 19.87 -3.05
CA THR A 113 -11.51 20.94 -2.51
C THR A 113 -11.60 21.04 -0.99
N THR A 114 -12.80 21.00 -0.41
CA THR A 114 -13.00 21.04 1.05
C THR A 114 -12.41 19.83 1.73
N TRP A 115 -12.64 18.62 1.19
CA TRP A 115 -12.09 17.39 1.73
C TRP A 115 -10.55 17.38 1.66
N PHE A 116 -9.98 17.80 0.53
CA PHE A 116 -8.53 17.91 0.35
C PHE A 116 -7.90 18.90 1.33
N ASN A 117 -8.50 20.09 1.51
CA ASN A 117 -8.01 21.07 2.47
C ASN A 117 -8.09 20.55 3.91
N MET A 118 -9.19 19.90 4.28
CA MET A 118 -9.33 19.26 5.59
C MET A 118 -8.24 18.20 5.83
N LYS A 119 -7.94 17.37 4.82
CA LYS A 119 -6.86 16.38 4.88
C LYS A 119 -5.49 17.04 5.07
N LYS A 120 -5.19 18.08 4.28
CA LYS A 120 -3.92 18.82 4.35
C LYS A 120 -3.72 19.52 5.70
N ASP A 121 -4.78 20.07 6.28
CA ASP A 121 -4.75 20.69 7.60
C ASP A 121 -4.51 19.66 8.71
N MET A 122 -5.13 18.48 8.60
CA MET A 122 -4.82 17.34 9.48
C MET A 122 -3.34 16.93 9.37
N GLU A 123 -2.78 16.85 8.16
CA GLU A 123 -1.38 16.52 7.92
C GLU A 123 -0.42 17.55 8.52
N ARG A 124 -0.68 18.85 8.32
CA ARG A 124 0.13 19.96 8.87
C ARG A 124 0.14 19.95 10.39
N ASN A 125 -1.02 19.71 11.02
CA ASN A 125 -1.13 19.63 12.48
C ASN A 125 -0.49 18.35 13.05
N MET A 126 -0.38 17.27 12.27
CA MET A 126 0.31 16.03 12.68
C MET A 126 1.84 16.11 12.58
N LEU A 127 2.41 16.91 11.68
CA LEU A 127 3.86 17.16 11.64
C LEU A 127 4.36 17.84 12.92
N LEU A 128 3.53 18.66 13.57
CA LEU A 128 3.77 19.26 14.89
C LEU A 128 3.58 18.27 16.05
N LYS A 129 2.91 17.13 15.83
CA LYS A 129 2.75 16.00 16.77
C LYS A 129 3.75 14.87 16.49
N LYS A 130 4.92 15.20 15.94
CA LYS A 130 6.07 14.31 15.88
C LYS A 130 6.48 13.94 17.31
N ILE A 131 6.32 12.67 17.68
CA ILE A 131 7.25 11.81 18.46
C ILE A 131 6.47 10.64 19.08
N ILE A 132 5.22 10.80 19.52
CA ILE A 132 4.47 9.69 20.13
C ILE A 132 2.99 9.79 19.77
N ASN A 133 2.53 9.05 18.76
CA ASN A 133 1.23 8.37 18.77
C ASN A 133 0.94 7.71 17.41
N PHE A 134 0.86 6.38 17.46
CA PHE A 134 0.48 5.44 16.42
C PHE A 134 -1.01 5.57 16.00
N LYS A 135 -1.56 6.79 15.94
CA LYS A 135 -3.01 7.03 16.04
C LYS A 135 -3.66 7.76 14.86
N SER A 136 -3.15 7.60 13.64
CA SER A 136 -3.89 8.03 12.45
C SER A 136 -3.85 7.02 11.31
N ILE A 137 -4.44 5.84 11.58
CA ILE A 137 -4.75 4.80 10.58
C ILE A 137 -5.72 5.30 9.49
N GLY A 138 -6.31 6.49 9.64
CA GLY A 138 -7.26 7.07 8.67
C GLY A 138 -6.72 8.13 7.71
N SER A 139 -5.56 8.73 7.96
CA SER A 139 -5.05 9.86 7.14
C SER A 139 -3.64 9.66 6.60
N ARG A 140 -2.78 8.95 7.34
CA ARG A 140 -1.50 8.44 6.84
C ARG A 140 -1.83 7.15 6.10
N GLY A 141 -1.31 7.00 4.88
CA GLY A 141 -1.57 5.84 4.03
C GLY A 141 -1.38 4.51 4.76
N TRP A 142 -1.81 3.42 4.16
CA TRP A 142 -1.74 2.07 4.74
C TRP A 142 -0.31 1.56 5.03
N GLY A 143 0.71 2.39 4.79
CA GLY A 143 2.14 2.14 5.02
C GLY A 143 2.48 1.53 6.38
N PRO A 144 2.01 2.06 7.53
CA PRO A 144 2.35 1.49 8.83
C PRO A 144 1.87 0.06 9.00
N ILE A 145 0.73 -0.29 8.40
CA ILE A 145 0.22 -1.67 8.45
C ILE A 145 1.09 -2.58 7.58
N TYR A 146 1.43 -2.17 6.36
CA TYR A 146 2.38 -2.93 5.53
C TYR A 146 3.76 -3.04 6.15
N PHE A 147 4.22 -2.04 6.90
CA PHE A 147 5.47 -2.10 7.64
C PHE A 147 5.43 -3.20 8.71
N ILE A 148 4.37 -3.25 9.51
CA ILE A 148 4.15 -4.31 10.49
C ILE A 148 4.11 -5.67 9.80
N LEU A 149 3.33 -5.79 8.71
CA LEU A 149 3.22 -7.05 7.95
C LEU A 149 4.58 -7.49 7.38
N SER A 150 5.42 -6.55 6.94
CA SER A 150 6.76 -6.84 6.41
C SER A 150 7.74 -7.30 7.51
N ILE A 151 7.62 -6.80 8.73
CA ILE A 151 8.49 -7.20 9.84
C ILE A 151 8.07 -8.52 10.47
N MET A 152 6.78 -8.85 10.43
CA MET A 152 6.22 -10.02 11.13
C MET A 152 6.88 -11.36 10.75
N PRO A 153 7.18 -11.68 9.47
CA PRO A 153 7.91 -12.90 9.12
C PRO A 153 9.31 -12.96 9.73
N VAL A 154 10.05 -11.85 9.75
CA VAL A 154 11.37 -11.78 10.40
C VAL A 154 11.25 -12.11 11.89
N LEU A 155 10.30 -11.47 12.58
CA LEU A 155 10.07 -11.72 14.01
C LEU A 155 9.68 -13.17 14.29
N THR A 156 8.84 -13.75 13.43
CA THR A 156 8.39 -15.14 13.56
C THR A 156 9.57 -16.11 13.42
N ILE A 157 10.41 -15.90 12.40
CA ILE A 157 11.62 -16.70 12.17
C ILE A 157 12.59 -16.54 13.33
N SER A 158 12.88 -15.32 13.77
CA SER A 158 13.78 -15.06 14.89
C SER A 158 13.30 -15.70 16.19
N PHE A 159 12.00 -15.64 16.47
CA PHE A 159 11.40 -16.27 17.64
C PHE A 159 11.59 -17.79 17.62
N ILE A 160 11.35 -18.43 16.47
CA ILE A 160 11.47 -19.90 16.36
C ILE A 160 12.93 -20.34 16.42
N ILE A 161 13.85 -19.63 15.76
CA ILE A 161 15.29 -19.91 15.85
C ILE A 161 15.77 -19.84 17.30
N PHE A 162 15.34 -18.82 18.05
CA PHE A 162 15.70 -18.65 19.46
C PHE A 162 15.13 -19.76 20.34
N LYS A 163 13.83 -20.08 20.18
CA LYS A 163 13.13 -21.10 20.96
C LYS A 163 13.73 -22.49 20.75
N GLU A 164 13.97 -22.87 19.50
CA GLU A 164 14.41 -24.22 19.11
C GLU A 164 15.95 -24.34 19.04
N LYS A 165 16.71 -23.27 19.38
CA LYS A 165 18.18 -23.20 19.33
C LYS A 165 18.77 -23.59 17.95
N LEU A 166 18.11 -23.18 16.87
CA LEU A 166 18.41 -23.63 15.49
C LEU A 166 19.63 -22.97 14.85
N LEU A 167 20.31 -22.08 15.56
CA LEU A 167 21.46 -21.32 15.04
C LEU A 167 22.56 -22.21 14.44
N GLY A 168 22.82 -23.39 15.02
CA GLY A 168 23.84 -24.31 14.52
C GLY A 168 23.46 -25.03 13.23
N HIS A 169 22.16 -25.22 12.97
CA HIS A 169 21.68 -25.95 11.78
C HIS A 169 21.43 -25.05 10.58
N MET A 170 21.21 -23.75 10.79
CA MET A 170 20.99 -22.76 9.73
C MET A 170 22.11 -22.70 8.69
N PHE A 171 23.36 -22.97 9.10
CA PHE A 171 24.54 -22.84 8.25
C PHE A 171 25.03 -24.16 7.65
N ASN A 172 24.37 -25.28 7.96
CA ASN A 172 24.81 -26.61 7.53
C ASN A 172 24.50 -26.93 6.06
N SER A 173 23.69 -26.11 5.38
CA SER A 173 23.35 -26.33 3.97
C SER A 173 23.37 -25.03 3.17
N PHE A 174 24.13 -25.03 2.07
CA PHE A 174 24.16 -23.93 1.10
C PHE A 174 22.77 -23.55 0.58
N TYR A 175 21.84 -24.51 0.54
CA TYR A 175 20.45 -24.30 0.14
C TYR A 175 19.71 -23.32 1.07
N HIS A 176 19.80 -23.51 2.39
CA HIS A 176 19.16 -22.60 3.36
C HIS A 176 19.76 -21.20 3.34
N ILE A 177 21.07 -21.09 3.08
CA ILE A 177 21.75 -19.80 2.91
C ILE A 177 21.19 -19.05 1.70
N GLY A 178 21.03 -19.73 0.55
CA GLY A 178 20.43 -19.14 -0.65
C GLY A 178 19.00 -18.64 -0.41
N LEU A 179 18.17 -19.46 0.25
CA LEU A 179 16.81 -19.06 0.63
C LEU A 179 16.79 -17.86 1.57
N LEU A 180 17.68 -17.79 2.55
CA LEU A 180 17.77 -16.67 3.49
C LEU A 180 18.18 -15.36 2.82
N ILE A 181 19.11 -15.42 1.85
CA ILE A 181 19.51 -14.26 1.04
C ILE A 181 18.30 -13.76 0.25
N LEU A 182 17.59 -14.64 -0.44
CA LEU A 182 16.41 -14.27 -1.22
C LEU A 182 15.31 -13.67 -0.33
N ASN A 183 15.09 -14.27 0.84
CA ASN A 183 14.15 -13.76 1.84
C ASN A 183 14.51 -12.34 2.30
N SER A 184 15.81 -12.08 2.52
CA SER A 184 16.31 -10.76 2.90
C SER A 184 16.09 -9.74 1.79
N ILE A 185 16.34 -10.11 0.53
CA ILE A 185 16.07 -9.23 -0.62
C ILE A 185 14.58 -8.87 -0.67
N LEU A 186 13.69 -9.84 -0.54
CA LEU A 186 12.25 -9.62 -0.54
C LEU A 186 11.79 -8.74 0.65
N PHE A 187 12.37 -8.95 1.83
CA PHE A 187 12.17 -8.08 2.99
C PHE A 187 12.54 -6.63 2.67
N PHE A 188 13.75 -6.37 2.16
CA PHE A 188 14.17 -5.02 1.81
C PHE A 188 13.31 -4.38 0.74
N ILE A 189 12.88 -5.14 -0.28
CA ILE A 189 11.94 -4.65 -1.30
C ILE A 189 10.60 -4.25 -0.65
N SER A 190 10.05 -5.09 0.24
CA SER A 190 8.79 -4.79 0.92
C SER A 190 8.87 -3.53 1.79
N ILE A 191 9.98 -3.34 2.50
CA ILE A 191 10.24 -2.14 3.31
C ILE A 191 10.41 -0.90 2.42
N PHE A 192 11.18 -1.01 1.33
CA PHE A 192 11.37 0.07 0.38
C PHE A 192 10.05 0.53 -0.24
N LEU A 193 9.22 -0.42 -0.71
CA LEU A 193 7.90 -0.13 -1.27
C LEU A 193 6.94 0.47 -0.23
N THR A 194 7.07 0.05 1.03
CA THR A 194 6.29 0.63 2.13
C THR A 194 6.68 2.10 2.36
N PHE A 195 7.97 2.41 2.35
CA PHE A 195 8.44 3.80 2.45
C PHE A 195 8.06 4.63 1.23
N ASP A 196 8.13 4.07 0.03
CA ASP A 196 7.69 4.73 -1.20
C ASP A 196 6.18 5.07 -1.13
N LEU A 197 5.36 4.17 -0.58
CA LEU A 197 3.93 4.40 -0.35
C LEU A 197 3.66 5.54 0.65
N GLU A 198 4.53 5.74 1.65
CA GLU A 198 4.39 6.80 2.65
C GLU A 198 4.96 8.15 2.22
N ILE A 199 6.11 8.15 1.56
CA ILE A 199 6.88 9.36 1.24
C ILE A 199 6.56 9.85 -0.18
N HIS A 200 5.85 9.05 -0.98
CA HIS A 200 5.50 9.36 -2.38
C HIS A 200 6.76 9.70 -3.21
N ILE A 201 7.88 9.01 -3.00
CA ILE A 201 9.19 9.35 -3.59
C ILE A 201 9.12 9.34 -5.12
N THR A 202 8.39 8.40 -5.68
CA THR A 202 8.17 8.26 -7.12
C THR A 202 6.98 9.10 -7.60
N LYS A 203 7.18 10.43 -7.60
CA LYS A 203 6.27 11.42 -8.20
C LYS A 203 6.42 11.51 -9.73
N ASP A 204 6.33 10.39 -10.45
CA ASP A 204 6.48 10.41 -11.91
C ASP A 204 5.34 11.17 -12.63
N TRP A 205 4.31 11.59 -11.89
CA TRP A 205 3.09 12.18 -12.45
C TRP A 205 3.07 13.70 -12.52
N GLU A 206 3.80 14.44 -11.66
CA GLU A 206 3.88 15.92 -11.75
C GLU A 206 4.38 16.36 -13.14
N TRP A 207 5.25 15.57 -13.76
CA TRP A 207 5.80 15.86 -15.08
C TRP A 207 4.87 15.45 -16.24
N SER A 208 4.04 14.42 -16.06
CA SER A 208 3.18 13.89 -17.14
C SER A 208 1.89 14.70 -17.32
N SER A 209 1.24 15.13 -16.24
CA SER A 209 0.01 15.93 -16.33
C SER A 209 0.31 17.33 -16.86
N ILE A 210 1.38 17.97 -16.40
CA ILE A 210 1.82 19.28 -16.92
C ILE A 210 2.08 19.20 -18.43
N LYS A 211 2.69 18.11 -18.90
CA LYS A 211 3.03 17.95 -20.33
C LYS A 211 1.80 17.71 -21.21
N ILE A 212 0.85 16.88 -20.76
CA ILE A 212 -0.40 16.62 -21.50
C ILE A 212 -1.27 17.89 -21.55
N ILE A 213 -1.30 18.68 -20.48
CA ILE A 213 -2.03 19.96 -20.43
C ILE A 213 -1.38 21.00 -21.36
N GLN A 214 -0.05 21.10 -21.35
CA GLN A 214 0.69 21.99 -22.26
C GLN A 214 0.50 21.62 -23.74
N GLU A 215 0.44 20.33 -24.07
CA GLU A 215 0.21 19.87 -25.44
C GLU A 215 -1.26 20.09 -25.88
N SER A 216 -2.23 19.96 -24.97
CA SER A 216 -3.63 20.32 -25.22
C SER A 216 -3.81 21.82 -25.50
N ASP A 217 -3.22 22.68 -24.68
CA ASP A 217 -3.35 24.14 -24.84
C ASP A 217 -2.55 24.69 -26.03
N ALA A 218 -1.48 24.02 -26.46
CA ALA A 218 -0.74 24.38 -27.68
C ALA A 218 -1.45 23.97 -28.98
N SER A 219 -2.49 23.13 -28.91
CA SER A 219 -3.25 22.65 -30.07
C SER A 219 -4.56 23.42 -30.33
N LYS A 220 -4.85 24.44 -29.52
CA LYS A 220 -5.97 25.38 -29.68
C LYS A 220 -5.47 26.74 -30.16
#